data_AF-A0A1L6TED2-F1
#
_entry.id   AF-A0A1L6TED2-F1
#
_cell.length_a   1.000
_cell.length_b   1.000
_cell.length_c   1.000
_cell.angle_alpha   90.00
_cell.angle_beta   90.00
_cell.angle_gamma   90.00
#
_symmetry.space_group_name_H-M   'P 1'
#
loop_
_entity.id
_entity.type
_entity.pdbx_description
1 polymer ?
#
loop_
_entity_poly.entity_id
_entity_poly.type
_entity_poly.pdbx_seq_one_letter_code
_entity_poly.pdbx_strand_id
1 'polypeptide(L)'
;MIKRFMSFLSKSFSLPFLKESYKFVFSIYKKTLATKKDIKENEKIPIESSGMSESKIATARKAFLILAVFYFIFFVAILTYTILLVFHKSYMTAIVGAAGSLVCFALFFKYHFWLTQIKCGYLGMTLKEWYQQLWK
;
A
#
# COMPACT_ATOMS: atom_id res chain seq x y z
N MET A 1 -13.34 16.82 -29.40
CA MET A 1 -12.14 16.17 -28.82
C MET A 1 -12.51 15.16 -27.71
N ILE A 2 -13.31 15.56 -26.71
CA ILE A 2 -13.80 14.70 -25.61
C ILE A 2 -14.58 13.46 -26.11
N LYS A 3 -15.46 13.58 -27.12
CA LYS A 3 -16.24 12.44 -27.63
C LYS A 3 -15.38 11.35 -28.31
N ARG A 4 -14.30 11.75 -29.00
CA ARG A 4 -13.33 10.80 -29.59
C ARG A 4 -12.48 10.14 -28.50
N PHE A 5 -12.06 10.90 -27.50
CA PHE A 5 -11.34 10.37 -26.33
C PHE A 5 -12.20 9.37 -25.53
N MET A 6 -13.49 9.68 -25.33
CA MET A 6 -14.45 8.83 -24.63
C MET A 6 -14.76 7.55 -25.42
N SER A 7 -14.86 7.62 -26.75
CA SER A 7 -14.99 6.45 -27.63
C SER A 7 -13.74 5.58 -27.66
N PHE A 8 -12.55 6.17 -27.52
CA PHE A 8 -11.28 5.46 -27.46
C PHE A 8 -11.06 4.81 -26.09
N LEU A 9 -11.44 5.51 -25.01
CA LEU A 9 -11.52 4.99 -23.65
C LEU A 9 -12.50 3.81 -23.55
N SER A 10 -13.70 3.92 -24.12
CA SER A 10 -14.69 2.83 -24.07
C SER A 10 -14.28 1.60 -24.88
N LYS A 11 -13.41 1.76 -25.89
CA LYS A 11 -12.88 0.67 -26.72
C LYS A 11 -11.64 0.01 -26.12
N SER A 12 -10.83 0.76 -25.35
CA SER A 12 -9.54 0.28 -24.80
C SER A 12 -9.63 -0.15 -23.34
N PHE A 13 -10.46 0.55 -22.55
CA PHE A 13 -10.85 0.11 -21.23
C PHE A 13 -12.19 -0.60 -21.37
N SER A 14 -12.20 -1.92 -21.22
CA SER A 14 -13.45 -2.65 -21.08
C SER A 14 -14.16 -2.14 -19.82
N LEU A 15 -15.13 -1.24 -20.03
CA LEU A 15 -16.05 -0.74 -19.01
C LEU A 15 -16.60 -1.85 -18.09
N PRO A 16 -16.90 -3.08 -18.57
CA PRO A 16 -17.25 -4.18 -17.66
C PRO A 16 -16.11 -4.56 -16.70
N PHE A 17 -14.85 -4.64 -17.16
CA PHE A 17 -13.69 -4.95 -16.30
C PHE A 17 -13.45 -3.87 -15.25
N LEU A 18 -13.59 -2.59 -15.61
CA LEU A 18 -13.49 -1.48 -14.66
C LEU A 18 -14.62 -1.51 -13.63
N LYS A 19 -15.84 -1.84 -14.04
CA LYS A 19 -16.99 -1.95 -13.16
C LYS A 19 -16.83 -3.13 -12.19
N GLU A 20 -16.34 -4.27 -12.67
CA GLU A 20 -16.04 -5.43 -11.84
C GLU A 20 -14.88 -5.16 -10.88
N SER A 21 -13.79 -4.55 -11.37
CA SER A 21 -12.64 -4.18 -10.55
C SER A 21 -13.02 -3.16 -9.47
N TYR A 22 -13.80 -2.13 -9.82
CA TYR A 22 -14.32 -1.16 -8.86
C TYR A 22 -15.24 -1.81 -7.84
N LYS A 23 -16.13 -2.70 -8.27
CA LYS A 23 -17.04 -3.42 -7.37
C LYS A 23 -16.29 -4.38 -6.45
N PHE A 24 -15.20 -4.99 -6.93
CA PHE A 24 -14.31 -5.83 -6.12
C PHE A 24 -13.52 -5.00 -5.10
N VAL A 25 -12.90 -3.89 -5.51
CA VAL A 25 -12.19 -3.00 -4.58
C VAL A 25 -13.15 -2.41 -3.56
N PHE A 26 -14.35 -2.01 -3.98
CA PHE A 26 -15.38 -1.49 -3.08
C PHE A 26 -15.94 -2.58 -2.15
N SER A 27 -16.07 -3.82 -2.59
CA SER A 27 -16.52 -4.92 -1.74
C SER A 27 -15.45 -5.35 -0.74
N ILE A 28 -14.17 -5.37 -1.13
CA ILE A 28 -13.03 -5.55 -0.22
C ILE A 28 -13.03 -4.41 0.79
N TYR A 29 -13.04 -3.15 0.37
CA TYR A 29 -13.09 -1.98 1.25
C TYR A 29 -14.26 -2.06 2.24
N LYS A 30 -15.47 -2.31 1.73
CA LYS A 30 -16.67 -2.42 2.55
C LYS A 30 -16.61 -3.62 3.50
N LYS A 31 -16.03 -4.76 3.07
CA LYS A 31 -15.87 -5.96 3.91
C LYS A 31 -14.77 -5.77 4.96
N THR A 32 -13.70 -5.06 4.64
CA THR A 32 -12.63 -4.70 5.58
C THR A 32 -13.11 -3.70 6.62
N LEU A 33 -13.98 -2.75 6.25
CA LEU A 33 -14.60 -1.81 7.19
C LEU A 33 -15.82 -2.37 7.94
N ALA A 34 -16.55 -3.31 7.35
CA ALA A 34 -17.69 -3.99 7.99
C ALA A 34 -17.26 -5.22 8.81
N THR A 35 -15.99 -5.62 8.75
CA THR A 35 -15.41 -6.61 9.68
C THR A 35 -15.40 -5.99 11.08
N LYS A 36 -16.46 -6.35 11.81
CA LYS A 36 -16.63 -6.44 13.26
C LYS A 36 -15.97 -5.34 14.11
N LYS A 37 -16.82 -4.37 14.46
CA LYS A 37 -16.72 -3.47 15.61
C LYS A 37 -16.88 -4.22 16.96
N ASP A 38 -16.25 -5.39 17.11
CA ASP A 38 -16.43 -6.30 18.25
C ASP A 38 -15.12 -7.01 18.65
N ILE A 39 -14.01 -6.31 18.48
CA ILE A 39 -12.75 -6.62 19.17
C ILE A 39 -12.51 -5.43 20.08
N LYS A 40 -12.52 -5.67 21.39
CA LYS A 40 -12.24 -4.73 22.47
C LYS A 40 -11.18 -3.70 22.03
N GLU A 41 -11.64 -2.48 21.78
CA GLU A 41 -10.99 -1.45 20.94
C GLU A 41 -9.72 -0.82 21.53
N ASN A 42 -9.09 -1.43 22.54
CA ASN A 42 -7.93 -0.83 23.22
C ASN A 42 -6.95 -1.81 23.89
N GLU A 43 -7.00 -3.11 23.57
CA GLU A 43 -5.99 -4.03 24.11
C GLU A 43 -4.79 -4.05 23.15
N LYS A 44 -3.90 -3.06 23.32
CA LYS A 44 -2.56 -3.07 22.71
C LYS A 44 -1.88 -4.34 23.15
N ILE A 45 -1.75 -5.32 22.25
CA ILE A 45 -1.10 -6.60 22.58
C ILE A 45 0.40 -6.32 22.68
N PRO A 46 1.01 -6.41 23.88
CA PRO A 46 2.45 -6.29 24.01
C PRO A 46 3.11 -7.44 23.24
N ILE A 47 4.15 -7.14 22.47
CA ILE A 47 4.87 -8.18 21.70
C ILE A 47 5.50 -9.20 22.67
N GLU A 48 5.81 -8.78 23.90
CA GLU A 48 6.32 -9.64 24.98
C GLU A 48 5.33 -10.71 25.44
N SER A 49 4.02 -10.44 25.41
CA SER A 49 2.99 -11.42 25.79
C SER A 49 2.65 -12.40 24.66
N SER A 50 3.20 -12.18 23.45
CA SER A 50 2.92 -13.00 22.26
C SER A 50 3.74 -14.29 22.17
N GLY A 51 4.65 -14.55 23.12
CA GLY A 51 5.48 -15.76 23.14
C GLY A 51 6.50 -15.85 22.00
N MET A 52 6.75 -14.75 21.27
CA MET A 52 7.77 -14.71 20.24
C MET A 52 9.17 -14.57 20.85
N SER A 53 10.06 -15.51 20.51
CA SER A 53 11.49 -15.41 20.76
C SER A 53 12.06 -14.11 20.18
N GLU A 54 12.84 -13.38 20.99
CA GLU A 54 13.51 -12.13 20.56
C GLU A 54 14.33 -12.29 19.28
N SER A 55 14.91 -13.47 19.06
CA SER A 55 15.67 -13.79 17.84
C SER A 55 14.81 -13.75 16.56
N LYS A 56 13.53 -14.14 16.65
CA LYS A 56 12.58 -14.11 15.52
C LYS A 56 12.17 -12.67 15.23
N ILE A 57 11.96 -11.85 16.26
CA ILE A 57 11.62 -10.44 16.13
C ILE A 57 12.76 -9.66 15.46
N ALA A 58 14.00 -9.91 15.88
CA ALA A 58 15.19 -9.30 15.27
C ALA A 58 15.34 -9.67 13.78
N THR A 59 15.09 -10.94 13.44
CA THR A 59 15.14 -11.42 12.05
C THR A 59 14.04 -10.79 11.20
N ALA A 60 12.81 -10.75 11.71
CA ALA A 60 11.67 -10.13 11.03
C ALA A 60 11.89 -8.63 10.81
N ARG A 61 12.44 -7.91 11.81
CA ARG A 61 12.79 -6.48 11.68
C ARG A 61 13.77 -6.22 10.54
N LYS A 62 14.84 -7.03 10.43
CA LYS A 62 15.79 -6.91 9.32
C LYS A 62 15.13 -7.19 7.97
N ALA A 63 14.34 -8.26 7.89
CA ALA A 63 13.63 -8.61 6.66
C ALA A 63 12.66 -7.50 6.21
N PHE A 64 11.86 -6.96 7.13
CA PHE A 64 10.93 -5.86 6.80
C PHE A 64 11.64 -4.57 6.39
N LEU A 65 12.80 -4.27 6.98
CA LEU A 65 13.62 -3.14 6.55
C LEU A 65 14.11 -3.32 5.12
N ILE A 66 14.68 -4.49 4.81
CA ILE A 66 15.18 -4.82 3.46
C ILE A 66 14.04 -4.74 2.44
N LEU A 67 12.88 -5.34 2.75
CA LEU A 67 11.72 -5.29 1.87
C LEU A 67 11.20 -3.86 1.68
N ALA A 68 11.10 -3.06 2.74
CA ALA A 68 10.67 -1.67 2.63
C ALA A 68 11.61 -0.88 1.70
N VAL A 69 12.93 -0.94 1.93
CA VAL A 69 13.92 -0.26 1.08
C VAL A 69 13.85 -0.76 -0.36
N PHE A 70 13.72 -2.07 -0.57
CA PHE A 70 13.57 -2.66 -1.90
C PHE A 70 12.35 -2.09 -2.64
N TYR A 71 11.16 -2.11 -2.04
CA TYR A 71 9.96 -1.56 -2.67
C TYR A 71 10.04 -0.04 -2.88
N PHE A 72 10.74 0.68 -2.02
CA PHE A 72 10.97 2.11 -2.19
C PHE A 72 11.88 2.40 -3.40
N ILE A 73 12.96 1.63 -3.58
CA ILE A 73 13.84 1.77 -4.76
C ILE A 73 13.05 1.49 -6.04
N PHE A 74 12.26 0.41 -6.07
CA PHE A 74 11.40 0.10 -7.21
C PHE A 74 10.36 1.18 -7.49
N PHE A 75 9.75 1.73 -6.43
CA PHE A 75 8.84 2.86 -6.54
C PHE A 75 9.52 4.05 -7.23
N VAL A 76 10.70 4.47 -6.76
CA VAL A 76 11.44 5.59 -7.36
C VAL A 76 11.80 5.29 -8.81
N ALA A 77 12.34 4.11 -9.11
CA ALA A 77 12.72 3.72 -10.47
C ALA A 77 11.53 3.76 -11.45
N ILE A 78 10.39 3.15 -11.06
CA ILE A 78 9.19 3.11 -11.89
C ILE A 78 8.58 4.51 -12.02
N LEU A 79 8.58 5.31 -10.96
CA LEU A 79 8.06 6.67 -10.98
C LEU A 79 8.88 7.58 -11.89
N THR A 80 10.21 7.54 -11.79
CA THR A 80 11.12 8.29 -12.68
C THR A 80 10.92 7.88 -14.14
N TYR A 81 10.84 6.57 -14.42
CA TYR A 81 10.56 6.08 -15.76
C TYR A 81 9.19 6.56 -16.27
N THR A 82 8.17 6.50 -15.42
CA THR A 82 6.82 6.99 -15.74
C THR A 82 6.82 8.47 -16.11
N ILE A 83 7.55 9.30 -15.36
CA ILE A 83 7.69 10.73 -15.64
C ILE A 83 8.35 10.95 -17.01
N LEU A 84 9.42 10.20 -17.34
CA LEU A 84 10.05 10.27 -18.66
C LEU A 84 9.09 9.90 -19.80
N LEU A 85 8.21 8.92 -19.59
CA LEU A 85 7.20 8.50 -20.56
C LEU A 85 6.15 9.58 -20.84
N VAL A 86 5.79 10.37 -19.82
CA VAL A 86 4.88 11.51 -19.98
C VAL A 86 5.50 12.56 -20.91
N PHE A 87 6.80 12.86 -20.75
CA PHE A 87 7.50 13.79 -21.65
C PHE A 87 7.57 13.29 -23.10
N HIS A 88 7.64 11.97 -23.31
CA HIS A 88 7.60 11.35 -24.64
C HIS A 88 6.17 11.24 -25.22
N LYS A 89 5.16 11.86 -24.60
CA LYS A 89 3.74 11.83 -25.00
C LYS A 89 3.10 10.43 -25.01
N SER A 90 3.71 9.44 -24.34
CA SER A 90 3.18 8.08 -24.24
C SER A 90 2.31 7.93 -22.99
N TYR A 91 1.13 8.56 -23.02
CA TYR A 91 0.25 8.68 -21.85
C TYR A 91 -0.32 7.35 -21.35
N MET A 92 -0.64 6.41 -22.24
CA MET A 92 -1.23 5.12 -21.84
C MET A 92 -0.25 4.28 -21.01
N THR A 93 1.00 4.19 -21.46
CA THR A 93 2.06 3.51 -20.71
C THR A 93 2.42 4.26 -19.43
N ALA A 94 2.33 5.60 -19.42
CA ALA A 94 2.54 6.37 -18.20
C ALA A 94 1.46 6.09 -17.13
N ILE A 95 0.19 5.90 -17.51
CA ILE A 95 -0.88 5.53 -16.58
C ILE A 95 -0.59 4.17 -15.92
N VAL A 96 -0.13 3.20 -16.71
CA VAL A 96 0.23 1.86 -16.20
C VAL A 96 1.43 1.94 -15.27
N GLY A 97 2.47 2.70 -15.65
CA GLY A 97 3.64 2.94 -14.80
C GLY A 97 3.28 3.65 -13.49
N ALA A 98 2.39 4.64 -13.54
CA ALA A 98 1.89 5.33 -12.36
C ALA A 98 1.15 4.37 -11.42
N ALA A 99 0.28 3.51 -11.94
CA ALA A 99 -0.39 2.48 -11.16
C ALA A 99 0.60 1.50 -10.51
N GLY A 100 1.61 1.05 -11.27
CA GLY A 100 2.68 0.19 -10.75
C GLY A 100 3.50 0.85 -9.63
N SER A 101 3.81 2.14 -9.78
CA SER A 101 4.51 2.91 -8.75
C SER A 101 3.68 3.01 -7.46
N LEU A 102 2.38 3.27 -7.57
CA LEU A 102 1.47 3.34 -6.42
C LEU A 102 1.39 2.00 -5.66
N VAL A 103 1.39 0.87 -6.37
CA VAL A 103 1.43 -0.45 -5.74
C VAL A 103 2.73 -0.65 -4.96
N CYS A 104 3.88 -0.28 -5.53
CA CYS A 104 5.17 -0.35 -4.83
C CYS A 104 5.19 0.56 -3.60
N PHE A 105 4.63 1.76 -3.71
CA PHE A 105 4.51 2.69 -2.60
C PHE A 105 3.61 2.16 -1.47
N ALA A 106 2.47 1.55 -1.82
CA ALA A 106 1.59 0.91 -0.83
C ALA A 106 2.28 -0.25 -0.10
N LEU A 107 3.09 -1.04 -0.82
CA LEU A 107 3.88 -2.12 -0.22
C LEU A 107 4.98 -1.57 0.70
N PHE A 108 5.70 -0.55 0.26
CA PHE A 108 6.66 0.17 1.10
C PHE A 108 6.01 0.66 2.40
N PHE A 109 4.88 1.36 2.29
CA PHE A 109 4.14 1.85 3.44
C PHE A 109 3.74 0.72 4.40
N LYS A 110 3.24 -0.40 3.85
CA LYS A 110 2.89 -1.59 4.65
C LYS A 110 4.08 -2.09 5.47
N TYR A 111 5.23 -2.33 4.84
CA TYR A 111 6.41 -2.85 5.57
C TYR A 111 6.99 -1.83 6.55
N HIS A 112 6.96 -0.54 6.19
CA HIS A 112 7.37 0.53 7.07
C HIS A 112 6.48 0.61 8.32
N PHE A 113 5.16 0.48 8.16
CA PHE A 113 4.20 0.47 9.26
C PHE A 113 4.45 -0.70 10.22
N TRP A 114 4.67 -1.91 9.70
CA TRP A 114 5.00 -3.09 10.49
C TRP A 114 6.31 -2.94 11.26
N LEU A 115 7.31 -2.32 10.63
CA LEU A 115 8.59 -2.03 11.28
C LEU A 115 8.42 -1.03 12.44
N THR A 116 7.55 -0.03 12.31
CA THR A 116 7.21 0.89 13.41
C THR A 116 6.49 0.17 14.55
N GLN A 117 5.56 -0.75 14.26
CA GLN A 117 4.90 -1.55 15.30
C GLN A 117 5.90 -2.39 16.10
N ILE A 118 6.85 -3.03 15.43
CA ILE A 118 7.92 -3.81 16.09
C ILE A 118 8.80 -2.91 16.95
N LYS A 119 9.16 -1.71 16.48
CA LYS A 119 9.95 -0.76 17.27
C LYS A 119 9.23 -0.31 18.55
N CYS A 120 7.90 -0.20 18.49
CA CYS A 120 7.11 0.30 19.61
C CYS A 120 6.69 -0.79 20.60
N GLY A 121 6.91 -2.06 20.27
CA GLY A 121 6.68 -3.16 21.22
C GLY A 121 5.22 -3.57 21.37
N TYR A 122 4.29 -3.06 20.57
CA TYR A 122 2.87 -3.45 20.62
C TYR A 122 2.21 -3.53 19.24
N LEU A 123 1.29 -4.48 19.11
CA LEU A 123 0.43 -4.66 17.93
C LEU A 123 -0.87 -3.85 18.10
N GLY A 124 -1.45 -3.39 16.99
CA GLY A 124 -2.72 -2.62 17.02
C GLY A 124 -2.56 -1.10 17.04
N MET A 125 -1.36 -0.58 16.75
CA MET A 125 -1.13 0.85 16.53
C MET A 125 -2.09 1.44 15.49
N THR A 126 -2.65 2.61 15.80
CA THR A 126 -3.52 3.34 14.85
C THR A 126 -2.69 4.18 13.87
N LEU A 127 -3.28 4.57 12.73
CA LEU A 127 -2.60 5.47 11.76
C LEU A 127 -2.22 6.84 12.38
N LYS A 128 -3.01 7.32 13.35
CA LYS A 128 -2.73 8.58 14.07
C LYS A 128 -1.49 8.46 14.95
N GLU A 129 -1.39 7.37 15.71
CA GLU A 129 -0.23 7.08 16.57
C GLU A 129 1.04 6.87 15.73
N TRP A 130 0.93 6.14 14.60
CA TRP A 130 2.03 5.96 13.66
C TRP A 130 2.61 7.28 13.18
N TYR A 131 1.75 8.21 12.76
CA TYR A 131 2.18 9.52 12.28
C TYR A 131 2.89 10.32 13.38
N GLN A 132 2.39 10.27 14.62
CA GLN A 132 3.02 10.93 15.76
C GLN A 132 4.39 10.34 16.11
N GLN A 133 4.56 9.02 15.97
CA GLN A 133 5.85 8.35 16.21
C GLN A 133 6.86 8.58 15.09
N LEU A 134 6.41 8.89 13.88
CA LEU A 134 7.29 9.16 12.75
C LEU A 134 8.01 10.52 12.88
N TRP A 135 7.41 11.45 13.61
CA TRP A 135 7.93 12.80 13.88
C TRP A 135 8.63 12.96 15.24
N LYS A 136 8.68 11.90 16.05
CA LYS A 136 9.47 11.83 17.28
C LYS A 136 10.84 11.25 17.00
#